data_AF-A0A1Q3JBM1-F1
#
_entry.id   AF-A0A1Q3JBM1-F1
#
_cell.length_a   1.000
_cell.length_b   1.000
_cell.length_c   1.000
_cell.angle_alpha   90.00
_cell.angle_beta   90.00
_cell.angle_gamma   90.00
#
_symmetry.space_group_name_H-M   'P 1'
#
loop_
_entity.id
_entity.type
_entity.pdbx_description
1 polymer ?
#
loop_
_entity_poly.entity_id
_entity_poly.type
_entity_poly.pdbx_seq_one_letter_code
_entity_poly.pdbx_strand_id
1 'polypeptide(L)'
;MNRLAALALALAALASSAAAEPTRVVVRAHSLDAKFIGTSMGGVDVTLTDASGKVLAKGLTSGDTGNTETLVRNPHARGAPLADGASAAFTATLDLAKPTLVTATARGPMGKPASAITVSSSLWVLPGREVGGDGWILSFPGLVVEPTAAATPGGLQVTAKVSPMCGCPIEPGGLWDAANYAVEARLLSGDRVVAKAPLAYAGTV
;
A
#
# COMPACT_ATOMS: atom_id res chain seq x y z
N MET A 1 -48.77 28.33 -27.51
CA MET A 1 -47.45 27.75 -27.18
C MET A 1 -47.65 26.30 -26.79
N ASN A 2 -47.09 25.38 -27.56
CA ASN A 2 -47.37 23.94 -27.48
C ASN A 2 -46.92 23.40 -26.11
N ARG A 3 -47.81 22.78 -25.32
CA ARG A 3 -47.49 22.26 -23.96
C ARG A 3 -46.29 21.30 -23.97
N LEU A 4 -46.08 20.61 -25.10
CA LEU A 4 -44.92 19.76 -25.37
C LEU A 4 -43.60 20.54 -25.46
N ALA A 5 -43.60 21.74 -26.03
CA ALA A 5 -42.42 22.59 -26.11
C ALA A 5 -42.02 23.16 -24.75
N ALA A 6 -43.01 23.48 -23.90
CA ALA A 6 -42.76 23.93 -22.53
C ALA A 6 -42.20 22.80 -21.64
N LEU A 7 -42.69 21.56 -21.82
CA LEU A 7 -42.18 20.39 -21.10
C LEU A 7 -40.76 20.00 -21.54
N ALA A 8 -40.45 20.09 -22.83
CA ALA A 8 -39.10 19.84 -23.34
C ALA A 8 -38.08 20.87 -22.86
N LEU A 9 -38.46 22.16 -22.78
CA LEU A 9 -37.60 23.20 -22.21
C LEU A 9 -37.36 23.01 -20.70
N ALA A 10 -38.38 22.55 -19.97
CA ALA A 10 -38.27 22.26 -18.54
C ALA A 10 -37.38 21.04 -18.25
N LEU A 11 -37.43 19.98 -19.09
CA LEU A 11 -36.53 18.83 -18.98
C LEU A 11 -35.07 19.18 -19.34
N ALA A 12 -34.86 20.06 -20.32
CA ALA A 12 -33.52 20.52 -20.67
C ALA A 12 -32.90 21.41 -19.57
N ALA A 13 -33.71 22.15 -18.81
CA ALA A 13 -33.26 22.95 -17.66
C ALA A 13 -32.94 22.12 -16.40
N LEU A 14 -33.46 20.89 -16.31
CA LEU A 14 -33.15 19.90 -15.27
C LEU A 14 -31.95 19.01 -15.64
N ALA A 15 -31.44 19.10 -16.86
CA ALA A 15 -30.15 18.52 -17.22
C ALA A 15 -29.06 19.36 -16.55
N SER A 16 -28.84 19.13 -15.25
CA SER A 16 -27.67 19.62 -14.55
C SER A 16 -26.46 19.29 -15.41
N SER A 17 -25.72 20.30 -15.83
CA SER A 17 -24.40 20.13 -16.42
C SER A 17 -23.67 19.13 -15.52
N ALA A 18 -23.23 18.00 -16.06
CA ALA A 18 -22.42 17.03 -15.33
C ALA A 18 -21.06 17.68 -15.04
N ALA A 19 -21.05 18.62 -14.10
CA ALA A 19 -19.86 19.23 -13.56
C ALA A 19 -19.15 18.13 -12.79
N ALA A 20 -17.84 18.06 -12.99
CA ALA A 20 -17.03 17.13 -12.25
C ALA A 20 -17.11 17.48 -10.75
N GLU A 21 -17.59 16.55 -9.93
CA GLU A 21 -17.72 16.79 -8.49
C GLU A 21 -16.41 16.42 -7.78
N PRO A 22 -15.86 17.34 -6.96
CA PRO A 22 -14.67 17.05 -6.16
C PRO A 22 -14.92 15.86 -5.22
N THR A 23 -14.14 14.81 -5.38
CA THR A 23 -14.31 13.56 -4.64
C THR A 23 -13.02 13.20 -3.92
N ARG A 24 -13.03 13.28 -2.58
CA ARG A 24 -11.85 12.99 -1.76
C ARG A 24 -11.60 11.48 -1.67
N VAL A 25 -10.37 11.05 -1.96
CA VAL A 25 -9.91 9.66 -1.87
C VAL A 25 -8.67 9.59 -1.00
N VAL A 26 -8.71 8.73 0.03
CA VAL A 26 -7.56 8.39 0.86
C VAL A 26 -7.09 6.99 0.47
N VAL A 27 -5.81 6.83 0.16
CA VAL A 27 -5.18 5.54 -0.12
C VAL A 27 -4.13 5.26 0.95
N ARG A 28 -4.10 4.03 1.47
CA ARG A 28 -3.14 3.59 2.48
C ARG A 28 -2.46 2.30 2.04
N ALA A 29 -1.20 2.14 2.43
CA ALA A 29 -0.45 0.92 2.18
C ALA A 29 -0.24 0.18 3.49
N HIS A 30 -0.80 -1.02 3.60
CA HIS A 30 -0.72 -1.86 4.79
C HIS A 30 0.19 -3.05 4.51
N SER A 31 1.28 -3.20 5.28
CA SER A 31 2.10 -4.41 5.25
C SER A 31 1.24 -5.57 5.71
N LEU A 32 1.14 -6.63 4.91
CA LEU A 32 0.33 -7.80 5.24
C LEU A 32 0.75 -8.35 6.62
N ASP A 33 -0.23 -8.62 7.47
CA ASP A 33 -0.05 -9.13 8.83
C ASP A 33 0.89 -8.26 9.71
N ALA A 34 0.95 -6.97 9.41
CA ALA A 34 1.74 -6.02 10.17
C ALA A 34 1.04 -4.65 10.21
N LYS A 35 1.77 -3.58 9.91
CA LYS A 35 1.32 -2.20 10.09
C LYS A 35 1.33 -1.41 8.78
N PHE A 36 0.88 -0.16 8.81
CA PHE A 36 1.01 0.73 7.64
C PHE A 36 2.49 0.97 7.29
N ILE A 37 2.76 1.09 5.99
CA ILE A 37 4.08 1.45 5.46
C ILE A 37 4.24 2.97 5.61
N GLY A 38 4.89 3.36 6.72
CA GLY A 38 5.06 4.75 7.11
C GLY A 38 6.19 5.50 6.41
N THR A 39 6.32 6.78 6.75
CA THR A 39 7.40 7.66 6.28
C THR A 39 8.79 7.13 6.66
N SER A 40 8.93 6.41 7.78
CA SER A 40 10.19 5.75 8.18
C SER A 40 10.71 4.74 7.16
N MET A 41 9.82 4.18 6.34
CA MET A 41 10.14 3.26 5.25
C MET A 41 10.16 3.94 3.88
N GLY A 42 10.13 5.27 3.85
CA GLY A 42 10.06 6.10 2.65
C GLY A 42 8.67 6.18 2.01
N GLY A 43 7.63 5.64 2.65
CA GLY A 43 6.27 5.62 2.10
C GLY A 43 6.13 4.76 0.84
N VAL A 44 5.01 4.94 0.14
CA VAL A 44 4.60 4.17 -1.05
C VAL A 44 4.17 5.14 -2.15
N ASP A 45 4.71 4.98 -3.36
CA ASP A 45 4.33 5.78 -4.54
C ASP A 45 3.00 5.24 -5.09
N VAL A 46 1.96 6.06 -5.08
CA VAL A 46 0.60 5.71 -5.48
C VAL A 46 0.23 6.48 -6.73
N THR A 47 -0.27 5.77 -7.74
CA THR A 47 -0.88 6.35 -8.94
C THR A 47 -2.32 5.86 -9.07
N LEU A 48 -3.25 6.79 -9.23
CA LEU A 48 -4.67 6.53 -9.50
C LEU A 48 -4.95 6.79 -10.97
N THR A 49 -5.51 5.80 -11.67
CA THR A 49 -5.91 5.92 -13.09
C THR A 49 -7.38 5.59 -13.28
N ASP A 50 -8.02 6.14 -14.31
CA ASP A 50 -9.32 5.65 -14.77
C ASP A 50 -9.17 4.43 -15.70
N ALA A 51 -10.29 3.87 -16.16
CA ALA A 51 -10.33 2.71 -17.05
C ALA A 51 -9.70 2.94 -18.43
N SER A 52 -9.49 4.19 -18.85
CA SER A 52 -8.76 4.53 -20.08
C SER A 52 -7.25 4.60 -19.88
N GLY A 53 -6.79 4.51 -18.63
CA GLY A 53 -5.38 4.69 -18.26
C GLY A 53 -5.00 6.15 -17.98
N LYS A 54 -5.94 7.09 -18.03
CA LYS A 54 -5.68 8.49 -17.68
C LYS A 54 -5.34 8.58 -16.19
N VAL A 55 -4.21 9.19 -15.86
CA VAL A 55 -3.84 9.49 -14.47
C VAL A 55 -4.78 10.54 -13.91
N LEU A 56 -5.45 10.19 -12.81
CA LEU A 56 -6.35 11.06 -12.06
C LEU A 56 -5.61 11.77 -10.92
N ALA A 57 -4.69 11.06 -10.25
CA ALA A 57 -3.83 11.60 -9.20
C ALA A 57 -2.59 10.75 -9.02
N LYS A 58 -1.52 11.34 -8.50
CA LYS A 58 -0.29 10.64 -8.11
C LYS A 58 0.32 11.29 -6.86
N GLY A 59 0.89 10.48 -5.97
CA GLY A 59 1.66 10.99 -4.84
C GLY A 59 2.22 9.89 -3.94
N LEU A 60 2.97 10.30 -2.93
CA LEU A 60 3.60 9.42 -1.96
C LEU A 60 2.75 9.37 -0.68
N THR A 61 2.63 8.18 -0.08
CA THR A 61 2.05 8.08 1.27
C THR A 61 2.99 8.70 2.31
N SER A 62 2.42 9.39 3.30
CA SER A 62 3.18 9.93 4.44
C SER A 62 2.38 9.80 5.74
N GLY A 63 3.09 9.67 6.85
CA GLY A 63 2.54 9.45 8.19
C GLY A 63 3.26 8.32 8.93
N ASP A 64 2.75 7.95 10.09
CA ASP A 64 3.30 6.88 10.90
C ASP A 64 2.80 5.48 10.46
N THR A 65 3.25 4.45 11.16
CA THR A 65 2.87 3.06 10.88
C THR A 65 1.51 2.66 11.48
N GLY A 66 0.84 3.55 12.21
CA GLY A 66 -0.38 3.27 12.95
C GLY A 66 -0.15 2.63 14.32
N ASN A 67 -1.26 2.41 15.02
CA ASN A 67 -1.28 1.95 16.41
C ASN A 67 -1.06 0.43 16.53
N THR A 68 -0.09 0.00 17.35
CA THR A 68 0.23 -1.42 17.58
C THR A 68 -0.90 -2.21 18.22
N GLU A 69 -1.59 -1.62 19.19
CA GLU A 69 -2.69 -2.28 19.90
C GLU A 69 -3.83 -2.55 18.92
N THR A 70 -4.18 -1.54 18.12
CA THR A 70 -5.23 -1.65 17.12
C THR A 70 -4.91 -2.64 16.03
N LEU A 71 -3.70 -2.58 15.44
CA LEU A 71 -3.37 -3.29 14.19
C LEU A 71 -2.81 -4.70 14.39
N VAL A 72 -2.26 -5.01 15.57
CA VAL A 72 -1.45 -6.22 15.77
C VAL A 72 -1.91 -7.02 17.00
N ARG A 73 -2.12 -6.39 18.15
CA ARG A 73 -2.38 -7.12 19.40
C ARG A 73 -3.84 -7.49 19.58
N ASN A 74 -4.76 -6.58 19.27
CA ASN A 74 -6.17 -6.77 19.54
C ASN A 74 -6.89 -7.41 18.34
N PRO A 75 -7.86 -8.31 18.58
CA PRO A 75 -8.72 -8.82 17.52
C PRO A 75 -9.48 -7.67 16.83
N HIS A 76 -9.49 -7.68 15.49
CA HIS A 76 -10.23 -6.68 14.71
C HIS A 76 -11.71 -7.06 14.60
N ALA A 77 -12.58 -6.24 15.19
CA ALA A 77 -14.01 -6.33 14.92
C ALA A 77 -14.33 -5.83 13.50
N ARG A 78 -15.30 -6.45 12.83
CA ARG A 78 -15.72 -6.02 11.49
C ARG A 78 -16.20 -4.57 11.52
N GLY A 79 -15.62 -3.73 10.66
CA GLY A 79 -15.96 -2.31 10.54
C GLY A 79 -15.36 -1.42 11.63
N ALA A 80 -14.56 -1.98 12.55
CA ALA A 80 -13.77 -1.17 13.45
C ALA A 80 -12.66 -0.42 12.67
N PRO A 81 -12.41 0.85 12.97
CA PRO A 81 -11.33 1.61 12.34
C PRO A 81 -9.97 0.96 12.58
N LEU A 82 -9.16 0.89 11.53
CA LEU A 82 -7.77 0.45 11.57
C LEU A 82 -6.79 1.64 11.54
N ALA A 83 -7.18 2.73 10.90
CA ALA A 83 -6.37 3.92 10.74
C ALA A 83 -6.91 5.11 11.54
N ASP A 84 -5.98 5.99 11.91
CA ASP A 84 -6.26 7.30 12.48
C ASP A 84 -5.70 8.43 11.60
N GLY A 85 -5.71 9.66 12.12
CA GLY A 85 -5.20 10.83 11.42
C GLY A 85 -3.67 10.85 11.25
N ALA A 86 -2.93 10.07 12.03
CA ALA A 86 -1.47 10.01 11.97
C ALA A 86 -0.96 8.88 11.07
N SER A 87 -1.77 7.82 10.92
CA SER A 87 -1.51 6.67 10.05
C SER A 87 -1.16 7.12 8.63
N ALA A 88 -0.20 6.43 8.00
CA ALA A 88 0.29 6.83 6.68
C ALA A 88 -0.77 6.76 5.58
N ALA A 89 -0.88 7.84 4.80
CA ALA A 89 -1.84 7.97 3.71
C ALA A 89 -1.30 8.81 2.54
N PHE A 90 -1.86 8.57 1.37
CA PHE A 90 -1.90 9.51 0.26
C PHE A 90 -3.35 9.99 0.11
N THR A 91 -3.56 11.31 0.14
CA THR A 91 -4.90 11.91 -0.04
C THR A 91 -4.93 12.71 -1.34
N ALA A 92 -5.96 12.50 -2.15
CA ALA A 92 -6.22 13.26 -3.36
C ALA A 92 -7.70 13.67 -3.46
N THR A 93 -7.95 14.73 -4.22
CA THR A 93 -9.31 15.11 -4.65
C THR A 93 -9.41 14.81 -6.14
N LEU A 94 -10.37 13.97 -6.53
CA LEU A 94 -10.64 13.59 -7.90
C LEU A 94 -11.89 14.32 -8.39
N ASP A 95 -11.77 15.12 -9.44
CA ASP A 95 -12.94 15.76 -10.06
C ASP A 95 -13.60 14.76 -11.02
N LEU A 96 -14.74 14.18 -10.61
CA LEU A 96 -15.41 13.11 -11.33
C LEU A 96 -16.80 13.54 -11.81
N ALA A 97 -17.05 13.47 -13.11
CA ALA A 97 -18.37 13.81 -13.69
C ALA A 97 -19.38 12.65 -13.67
N LYS A 98 -18.90 11.42 -13.42
CA LYS A 98 -19.71 10.20 -13.39
C LYS A 98 -19.01 9.15 -12.52
N PRO A 99 -19.73 8.09 -12.08
CA PRO A 99 -19.10 6.92 -11.49
C PRO A 99 -17.92 6.46 -12.35
N THR A 100 -16.75 6.34 -11.73
CA THR A 100 -15.50 6.06 -12.43
C THR A 100 -14.83 4.86 -11.77
N LEU A 101 -14.50 3.85 -12.57
CA LEU A 101 -13.66 2.76 -12.11
C LEU A 101 -12.22 3.28 -12.02
N VAL A 102 -11.75 3.47 -10.80
CA VAL A 102 -10.40 3.94 -10.51
C VAL A 102 -9.53 2.73 -10.20
N THR A 103 -8.31 2.70 -10.72
CA THR A 103 -7.29 1.72 -10.35
C THR A 103 -6.19 2.42 -9.57
N ALA A 104 -5.93 1.95 -8.35
CA ALA A 104 -4.77 2.34 -7.59
C ALA A 104 -3.63 1.36 -7.91
N THR A 105 -2.52 1.87 -8.42
CA THR A 105 -1.24 1.15 -8.53
C THR A 105 -0.28 1.75 -7.54
N ALA A 106 0.27 0.93 -6.65
CA ALA A 106 1.10 1.40 -5.56
C ALA A 106 2.40 0.60 -5.48
N ARG A 107 3.54 1.30 -5.41
CA ARG A 107 4.87 0.70 -5.34
C ARG A 107 5.62 1.16 -4.09
N GLY A 108 6.18 0.21 -3.33
CA GLY A 108 6.99 0.52 -2.16
C GLY A 108 7.37 -0.72 -1.34
N PRO A 109 8.01 -0.55 -0.18
CA PRO A 109 8.43 0.72 0.43
C PRO A 109 9.54 1.44 -0.37
N MET A 110 9.42 2.75 -0.56
CA MET A 110 10.34 3.53 -1.41
C MET A 110 11.72 3.75 -0.77
N GLY A 111 11.83 3.66 0.55
CA GLY A 111 13.10 3.70 1.28
C GLY A 111 13.89 2.39 1.20
N LYS A 112 13.30 1.32 0.67
CA LYS A 112 13.93 -0.01 0.51
C LYS A 112 13.70 -0.53 -0.92
N PRO A 113 14.23 0.15 -1.95
CA PRO A 113 13.86 -0.09 -3.35
C PRO A 113 14.15 -1.51 -3.85
N ALA A 114 15.14 -2.20 -3.26
CA ALA A 114 15.49 -3.59 -3.58
C ALA A 114 14.42 -4.61 -3.12
N SER A 115 13.59 -4.26 -2.14
CA SER A 115 12.48 -5.08 -1.65
C SER A 115 11.11 -4.51 -2.04
N ALA A 116 11.08 -3.44 -2.83
CA ALA A 116 9.83 -2.79 -3.20
C ALA A 116 9.04 -3.65 -4.18
N ILE A 117 7.76 -3.87 -3.88
CA ILE A 117 6.81 -4.55 -4.76
C ILE A 117 5.78 -3.56 -5.28
N THR A 118 5.05 -3.96 -6.32
CA THR A 118 3.89 -3.24 -6.83
C THR A 118 2.63 -4.04 -6.55
N VAL A 119 1.62 -3.39 -5.97
CA VAL A 119 0.27 -3.93 -5.83
C VAL A 119 -0.72 -3.04 -6.56
N SER A 120 -1.82 -3.63 -7.01
CA SER A 120 -2.91 -2.87 -7.60
C SER A 120 -4.27 -3.37 -7.15
N SER A 121 -5.24 -2.46 -7.11
CA SER A 121 -6.65 -2.75 -6.85
C SER A 121 -7.49 -1.76 -7.64
N SER A 122 -8.74 -2.11 -7.93
CA SER A 122 -9.70 -1.18 -8.52
C SER A 122 -10.92 -0.98 -7.60
N LEU A 123 -11.49 0.22 -7.63
CA LEU A 123 -12.65 0.62 -6.86
C LEU A 123 -13.53 1.55 -7.71
N TRP A 124 -14.84 1.36 -7.66
CA TRP A 124 -15.77 2.35 -8.21
C TRP A 124 -15.85 3.55 -7.26
N VAL A 125 -15.45 4.72 -7.76
CA VAL A 125 -15.55 5.98 -7.05
C VAL A 125 -16.73 6.77 -7.60
N LEU A 126 -17.66 7.14 -6.72
CA LEU A 126 -18.85 7.90 -7.08
C LEU A 126 -18.59 9.41 -6.87
N PRO A 127 -18.97 10.28 -7.81
CA PRO A 127 -18.89 11.74 -7.65
C PRO A 127 -19.48 12.20 -6.31
N GLY A 128 -18.74 13.06 -5.60
CA GLY A 128 -19.16 13.66 -4.33
C GLY A 128 -19.19 12.70 -3.13
N ARG A 129 -18.87 11.41 -3.32
CA ARG A 129 -18.83 10.40 -2.24
C ARG A 129 -17.39 10.11 -1.86
N GLU A 130 -16.98 10.59 -0.70
CA GLU A 130 -15.62 10.38 -0.21
C GLU A 130 -15.29 8.91 0.03
N VAL A 131 -14.05 8.54 -0.27
CA VAL A 131 -13.41 7.30 0.21
C VAL A 131 -12.61 7.66 1.46
N GLY A 132 -13.34 7.91 2.54
CA GLY A 132 -12.84 8.35 3.86
C GLY A 132 -12.70 7.22 4.88
N GLY A 133 -12.68 7.57 6.18
CA GLY A 133 -12.44 6.61 7.28
C GLY A 133 -11.05 5.98 7.18
N ASP A 134 -11.00 4.64 7.17
CA ASP A 134 -9.78 3.87 6.87
C ASP A 134 -9.25 4.13 5.46
N GLY A 135 -10.12 4.61 4.56
CA GLY A 135 -9.81 4.85 3.16
C GLY A 135 -9.67 3.55 2.38
N TRP A 136 -8.98 3.63 1.25
CA TRP A 136 -8.64 2.51 0.39
C TRP A 136 -7.33 1.88 0.85
N ILE A 137 -7.44 0.82 1.65
CA ILE A 137 -6.27 0.06 2.12
C ILE A 137 -5.82 -0.93 1.03
N LEU A 138 -4.57 -0.77 0.58
CA LEU A 138 -3.86 -1.70 -0.28
C LEU A 138 -2.97 -2.60 0.59
N SER A 139 -3.17 -3.92 0.49
CA SER A 139 -2.36 -4.89 1.22
C SER A 139 -1.07 -5.21 0.45
N PHE A 140 0.07 -5.10 1.12
CA PHE A 140 1.40 -5.37 0.59
C PHE A 140 1.95 -6.69 1.15
N PRO A 141 1.89 -7.80 0.38
CA PRO A 141 2.42 -9.08 0.81
C PRO A 141 3.94 -9.14 0.58
N GLY A 142 4.73 -8.94 1.62
CA GLY A 142 6.18 -9.12 1.52
C GLY A 142 6.97 -8.68 2.74
N LEU A 143 8.29 -8.89 2.67
CA LEU A 143 9.26 -8.48 3.67
C LEU A 143 10.30 -7.57 3.00
N VAL A 144 10.88 -6.68 3.79
CA VAL A 144 12.13 -6.01 3.44
C VAL A 144 13.27 -6.94 3.78
N VAL A 145 14.14 -7.21 2.80
CA VAL A 145 15.32 -8.08 2.92
C VAL A 145 16.53 -7.31 2.44
N GLU A 146 17.46 -7.05 3.34
CA GLU A 146 18.71 -6.32 3.07
C GLU A 146 19.90 -7.26 3.29
N PRO A 147 20.31 -8.02 2.25
CA PRO A 147 21.41 -8.96 2.37
C PRO A 147 22.76 -8.23 2.33
N THR A 148 23.71 -8.72 3.10
CA THR A 148 25.13 -8.36 3.02
C THR A 148 25.94 -9.62 2.77
N ALA A 149 26.90 -9.54 1.86
CA ALA A 149 27.80 -10.65 1.55
C ALA A 149 29.25 -10.17 1.57
N ALA A 150 30.12 -10.93 2.22
CA ALA A 150 31.54 -10.61 2.34
C ALA A 150 32.38 -11.85 2.03
N ALA A 151 33.42 -11.67 1.21
CA ALA A 151 34.42 -12.71 0.99
C ALA A 151 35.29 -12.86 2.24
N THR A 152 35.53 -14.10 2.63
CA THR A 152 36.39 -14.51 3.75
C THR A 152 37.39 -15.55 3.23
N PRO A 153 38.49 -15.81 3.95
CA PRO A 153 39.42 -16.90 3.59
C PRO A 153 38.73 -18.28 3.45
N GLY A 154 37.60 -18.48 4.15
CA GLY A 154 36.82 -19.72 4.13
C GLY A 154 35.66 -19.73 3.13
N GLY A 155 35.51 -18.70 2.28
CA GLY A 155 34.42 -18.58 1.31
C GLY A 155 33.56 -17.33 1.50
N LEU A 156 32.26 -17.42 1.20
CA LEU A 156 31.34 -16.27 1.27
C LEU A 156 30.53 -16.31 2.56
N GLN A 157 30.64 -15.26 3.37
CA GLN A 157 29.75 -15.03 4.51
C GLN A 157 28.56 -14.20 4.04
N VAL A 158 27.35 -14.63 4.37
CA VAL A 158 26.10 -13.94 4.02
C VAL A 158 25.29 -13.67 5.29
N THR A 159 24.83 -12.44 5.45
CA THR A 159 23.87 -12.03 6.48
C THR A 159 22.72 -11.28 5.81
N ALA A 160 21.58 -11.15 6.50
CA ALA A 160 20.46 -10.36 6.00
C ALA A 160 19.71 -9.72 7.16
N LYS A 161 19.39 -8.43 7.01
CA LYS A 161 18.38 -7.77 7.85
C LYS A 161 17.02 -7.98 7.22
N VAL A 162 16.09 -8.56 7.98
CA VAL A 162 14.74 -8.89 7.51
C VAL A 162 13.71 -8.24 8.41
N SER A 163 12.66 -7.64 7.82
CA SER A 163 11.55 -7.03 8.54
C SER A 163 10.27 -7.06 7.71
N PRO A 164 9.06 -6.95 8.29
CA PRO A 164 7.86 -6.61 7.54
C PRO A 164 8.04 -5.27 6.84
N MET A 165 7.22 -4.98 5.82
CA MET A 165 7.38 -3.75 5.03
C MET A 165 7.12 -2.45 5.82
N CYS A 166 6.51 -2.54 7.01
CA CYS A 166 6.40 -1.43 7.96
C CYS A 166 7.71 -1.14 8.74
N GLY A 167 8.74 -1.99 8.60
CA GLY A 167 10.05 -1.83 9.25
C GLY A 167 10.11 -2.30 10.70
N CYS A 168 9.06 -2.94 11.22
CA CYS A 168 9.07 -3.46 12.58
C CYS A 168 10.06 -4.63 12.73
N PRO A 169 10.62 -4.85 13.93
CA PRO A 169 11.63 -5.89 14.13
C PRO A 169 11.02 -7.30 14.07
N ILE A 170 11.81 -8.25 13.56
CA ILE A 170 11.58 -9.69 13.68
C ILE A 170 12.58 -10.22 14.70
N GLU A 171 12.11 -10.66 15.86
CA GLU A 171 12.93 -11.02 17.02
C GLU A 171 12.34 -12.23 17.75
N PRO A 172 13.15 -13.10 18.38
CA PRO A 172 12.65 -14.20 19.20
C PRO A 172 11.70 -13.71 20.30
N GLY A 173 10.48 -14.24 20.35
CA GLY A 173 9.45 -13.85 21.32
C GLY A 173 8.84 -12.46 21.11
N GLY A 174 9.17 -11.76 20.00
CA GLY A 174 8.59 -10.48 19.63
C GLY A 174 7.18 -10.60 19.04
N LEU A 175 6.57 -9.47 18.68
CA LEU A 175 5.27 -9.45 17.99
C LEU A 175 5.33 -10.17 16.63
N TRP A 176 6.44 -10.00 15.92
CA TRP A 176 6.81 -10.81 14.76
C TRP A 176 7.91 -11.75 15.20
N ASP A 177 7.52 -12.89 15.77
CA ASP A 177 8.47 -13.86 16.31
C ASP A 177 9.33 -14.47 15.20
N ALA A 178 10.65 -14.39 15.35
CA ALA A 178 11.63 -14.99 14.43
C ALA A 178 11.38 -16.50 14.18
N ALA A 179 10.81 -17.23 15.15
CA ALA A 179 10.46 -18.63 14.99
C ALA A 179 9.40 -18.88 13.89
N ASN A 180 8.63 -17.86 13.52
CA ASN A 180 7.60 -17.93 12.48
C ASN A 180 8.12 -17.58 11.07
N TYR A 181 9.43 -17.31 10.93
CA TYR A 181 10.05 -16.95 9.66
C TYR A 181 11.16 -17.93 9.28
N ALA A 182 11.26 -18.24 7.98
CA ALA A 182 12.36 -19.01 7.41
C ALA A 182 13.12 -18.12 6.42
N VAL A 183 14.43 -18.02 6.59
CA VAL A 183 15.32 -17.26 5.70
C VAL A 183 16.35 -18.20 5.09
N GLU A 184 16.49 -18.17 3.76
CA GLU A 184 17.44 -19.00 3.03
C GLU A 184 18.22 -18.13 2.05
N ALA A 185 19.55 -18.26 2.06
CA ALA A 185 20.41 -17.71 1.03
C ALA A 185 20.59 -18.75 -0.08
N ARG A 186 20.50 -18.32 -1.34
CA ARG A 186 20.79 -19.14 -2.52
C ARG A 186 21.83 -18.45 -3.38
N LEU A 187 22.88 -19.18 -3.75
CA LEU A 187 23.86 -18.74 -4.74
C LEU A 187 23.52 -19.36 -6.10
N LEU A 188 23.41 -18.51 -7.11
CA LEU A 188 23.06 -18.91 -8.47
C LEU A 188 24.25 -18.68 -9.42
N SER A 189 24.42 -19.59 -10.38
CA SER A 189 25.26 -19.42 -11.56
C SER A 189 24.36 -19.54 -12.79
N GLY A 190 24.04 -18.39 -13.41
CA GLY A 190 22.88 -18.30 -14.30
C GLY A 190 21.60 -18.62 -13.51
N ASP A 191 20.77 -19.52 -14.04
CA ASP A 191 19.53 -19.96 -13.38
C ASP A 191 19.73 -21.17 -12.45
N ARG A 192 20.94 -21.72 -12.38
CA ARG A 192 21.23 -22.92 -11.58
C ARG A 192 21.65 -22.52 -10.16
N VAL A 193 20.92 -23.03 -9.17
CA VAL A 193 21.34 -22.95 -7.76
C VAL A 193 22.57 -23.83 -7.56
N VAL A 194 23.69 -23.22 -7.15
CA VAL A 194 24.96 -23.91 -6.93
C VAL A 194 25.28 -24.10 -5.46
N ALA A 195 24.70 -23.29 -4.58
CA ALA A 195 24.74 -23.46 -3.13
C ALA A 195 23.48 -22.86 -2.50
N LYS A 196 23.10 -23.38 -1.34
CA LYS A 196 22.04 -22.82 -0.50
C LYS A 196 22.40 -23.01 0.96
N ALA A 197 21.99 -22.08 1.81
CA ALA A 197 22.17 -22.18 3.25
C ALA A 197 20.99 -21.51 3.97
N PRO A 198 20.42 -22.14 5.01
CA PRO A 198 19.50 -21.45 5.90
C PRO A 198 20.27 -20.36 6.66
N LEU A 199 19.65 -19.19 6.85
CA LEU A 199 20.19 -18.13 7.69
C LEU A 199 19.48 -18.20 9.05
N ALA A 200 20.23 -18.59 10.09
CA ALA A 200 19.74 -18.55 11.45
C ALA A 200 19.68 -17.11 11.97
N TYR A 201 18.78 -16.85 12.93
CA TYR A 201 18.73 -15.56 13.62
C TYR A 201 20.06 -15.29 14.33
N ALA A 202 20.65 -14.13 14.05
CA ALA A 202 21.97 -13.75 14.55
C ALA A 202 21.96 -12.47 15.42
N GLY A 203 20.78 -12.00 15.81
CA GLY A 203 20.60 -10.75 16.57
C GLY A 203 20.15 -9.57 15.71
N THR A 204 20.06 -8.40 16.35
CA THR A 204 19.69 -7.12 15.74
C THR A 204 20.91 -6.39 15.19
N VAL A 205 20.79 -5.88 13.96
CA VAL A 205 21.77 -4.98 13.32
C VAL A 205 21.24 -3.56 13.28
#